data_AF-A0A7S1NR89-F1
#
_entry.id   AF-A0A7S1NR89-F1
#
_cell.length_a   1.000
_cell.length_b   1.000
_cell.length_c   1.000
_cell.angle_alpha   90.00
_cell.angle_beta   90.00
_cell.angle_gamma   90.00
#
_symmetry.space_group_name_H-M   'P 1'
#
loop_
_entity.id
_entity.type
_entity.pdbx_description
1 polymer ?
#
loop_
_entity_poly.entity_id
_entity_poly.type
_entity_poly.pdbx_seq_one_letter_code
_entity_poly.pdbx_strand_id
1 'polypeptide(L)'
;GTAAMRVLEVVPGVTMHEVLTAGWGDDRALQIGRTPPLSSNKSATHFPILLQNTGIPYDEMLFFDDCIWSDHCSIVARNCPGVITQSTPQGLQYSEFVKGMQAFAASKGVGARE
;
A
#
# COMPACT_ATOMS: atom_id res chain seq x y z
N GLY A 1 2.98 -19.27 -8.82
CA GLY A 1 3.78 -18.36 -7.98
C GLY A 1 4.49 -19.13 -6.88
N THR A 2 3.78 -19.42 -5.78
CA THR A 2 4.36 -20.02 -4.57
C THR A 2 5.08 -21.35 -4.77
N ALA A 3 4.51 -22.28 -5.55
CA ALA A 3 5.14 -23.57 -5.84
C ALA A 3 6.50 -23.41 -6.55
N ALA A 4 6.62 -22.46 -7.48
CA ALA A 4 7.87 -22.21 -8.20
C ALA A 4 8.93 -21.58 -7.26
N MET A 5 8.53 -20.67 -6.38
CA MET A 5 9.46 -20.03 -5.42
C MET A 5 10.07 -21.02 -4.42
N ARG A 6 9.39 -22.14 -4.14
CA ARG A 6 9.88 -23.20 -3.23
C ARG A 6 10.91 -24.14 -3.87
N VAL A 7 11.12 -24.05 -5.17
CA VAL A 7 12.05 -24.92 -5.92
C VAL A 7 13.16 -24.11 -6.57
N LEU A 8 12.87 -22.88 -6.99
CA LEU A 8 13.85 -21.99 -7.60
C LEU A 8 14.89 -21.56 -6.55
N GLU A 9 16.12 -22.03 -6.71
CA GLU A 9 17.26 -21.64 -5.88
C GLU A 9 17.84 -20.30 -6.35
N VAL A 10 18.13 -19.41 -5.39
CA VAL A 10 18.85 -18.14 -5.64
C VAL A 10 20.36 -18.36 -5.52
N VAL A 11 20.75 -19.20 -4.56
CA VAL A 11 22.08 -19.81 -4.43
C VAL A 11 21.88 -21.28 -4.02
N PRO A 12 22.87 -22.18 -4.21
CA PRO A 12 22.70 -23.59 -3.87
C PRO A 12 22.20 -23.79 -2.43
N GLY A 13 21.09 -24.52 -2.27
CA GLY A 13 20.48 -24.80 -0.97
C GLY A 13 19.66 -23.66 -0.36
N VAL A 14 19.46 -22.54 -1.07
CA VAL A 14 18.62 -21.43 -0.63
C VAL A 14 17.61 -21.07 -1.71
N THR A 15 16.35 -21.31 -1.42
CA THR A 15 15.22 -21.06 -2.33
C THR A 15 14.79 -19.60 -2.31
N MET A 16 14.18 -19.15 -3.41
CA MET A 16 13.56 -17.83 -3.50
C MET A 16 12.49 -17.63 -2.43
N HIS A 17 11.77 -18.70 -2.05
CA HIS A 17 10.81 -18.68 -0.95
C HIS A 17 11.47 -18.36 0.39
N GLU A 18 12.59 -19.01 0.73
CA GLU A 18 13.33 -18.76 1.97
C GLU A 18 13.87 -17.32 2.03
N VAL A 19 14.37 -16.80 0.90
CA VAL A 19 14.83 -15.40 0.83
C VAL A 19 13.68 -14.43 1.07
N LEU A 20 12.53 -14.64 0.44
CA LEU A 20 11.40 -13.71 0.50
C LEU A 20 10.55 -13.83 1.78
N THR A 21 10.69 -14.92 2.53
CA THR A 21 10.04 -15.12 3.84
C THR A 21 10.99 -14.95 5.02
N ALA A 22 12.28 -14.65 4.76
CA ALA A 22 13.27 -14.42 5.78
C ALA A 22 12.82 -13.35 6.80
N GLY A 23 12.86 -13.70 8.08
CA GLY A 23 12.45 -12.82 9.18
C GLY A 23 10.96 -12.81 9.52
N TRP A 24 10.09 -13.43 8.70
CA TRP A 24 8.63 -13.47 8.93
C TRP A 24 8.14 -14.78 9.54
N GLY A 25 8.87 -15.87 9.31
CA GLY A 25 8.52 -17.20 9.83
C GLY A 25 7.33 -17.88 9.15
N ASP A 26 6.70 -17.22 8.16
CA ASP A 26 5.61 -17.77 7.35
C ASP A 26 5.47 -17.05 5.99
N ASP A 27 4.44 -17.42 5.22
CA ASP A 27 4.20 -16.94 3.86
C ASP A 27 3.51 -15.56 3.80
N ARG A 28 3.26 -14.87 4.94
CA ARG A 28 2.44 -13.65 4.95
C ARG A 28 3.01 -12.53 4.09
N ALA A 29 4.34 -12.40 4.05
CA ALA A 29 5.05 -11.41 3.23
C ALA A 29 4.85 -11.64 1.72
N LEU A 30 4.56 -12.88 1.30
CA LEU A 30 4.36 -13.24 -0.10
C LEU A 30 2.92 -13.05 -0.59
N GLN A 31 1.97 -12.88 0.33
CA GLN A 31 0.53 -12.99 0.04
C GLN A 31 -0.26 -11.69 0.32
N ILE A 32 0.40 -10.59 0.70
CA ILE A 32 -0.29 -9.31 0.93
C ILE A 32 -1.09 -8.91 -0.32
N GLY A 33 -2.41 -8.75 -0.16
CA GLY A 33 -3.32 -8.42 -1.26
C GLY A 33 -3.60 -9.55 -2.26
N ARG A 34 -3.20 -10.79 -1.98
CA ARG A 34 -3.43 -11.96 -2.86
C ARG A 34 -4.29 -13.06 -2.24
N THR A 35 -4.54 -12.97 -0.94
CA THR A 35 -5.37 -13.93 -0.19
C THR A 35 -6.40 -13.23 0.68
N PRO A 36 -7.64 -13.77 0.79
CA PRO A 36 -8.64 -13.25 1.70
C PRO A 36 -8.10 -13.04 3.13
N PRO A 37 -8.53 -11.97 3.83
CA PRO A 37 -9.57 -11.03 3.43
C PRO A 37 -9.09 -9.92 2.47
N LEU A 38 -7.82 -9.88 2.11
CA LEU A 38 -7.22 -8.82 1.29
C LEU A 38 -7.24 -9.18 -0.19
N SER A 39 -7.40 -8.16 -1.03
CA SER A 39 -7.32 -8.27 -2.50
C SER A 39 -6.46 -7.17 -3.10
N SER A 40 -6.01 -7.33 -4.33
CA SER A 40 -5.19 -6.32 -5.02
C SER A 40 -5.92 -4.98 -5.15
N ASN A 41 -7.25 -5.01 -5.18
CA ASN A 41 -8.08 -3.82 -5.10
C ASN A 41 -8.15 -3.31 -3.64
N LYS A 42 -7.23 -2.40 -3.31
CA LYS A 42 -7.12 -1.79 -1.98
C LYS A 42 -8.38 -1.06 -1.53
N SER A 43 -9.09 -0.39 -2.43
CA SER A 43 -10.33 0.31 -2.07
C SER A 43 -11.47 -0.64 -1.71
N ALA A 44 -11.46 -1.88 -2.23
CA ALA A 44 -12.48 -2.86 -1.97
C ALA A 44 -12.28 -3.63 -0.65
N THR A 45 -11.03 -3.79 -0.20
CA THR A 45 -10.71 -4.62 0.97
C THR A 45 -9.89 -3.90 2.02
N HIS A 46 -8.77 -3.29 1.66
CA HIS A 46 -7.80 -2.74 2.62
C HIS A 46 -8.37 -1.52 3.35
N PHE A 47 -8.85 -0.52 2.62
CA PHE A 47 -9.40 0.71 3.21
C PHE A 47 -10.62 0.45 4.11
N PRO A 48 -11.61 -0.37 3.70
CA PRO A 48 -12.70 -0.75 4.59
C PRO A 48 -12.24 -1.43 5.88
N ILE A 49 -11.25 -2.32 5.79
CA ILE A 49 -10.68 -2.99 6.98
C ILE A 49 -9.93 -1.99 7.87
N LEU A 50 -9.19 -1.03 7.29
CA LEU A 50 -8.52 0.03 8.04
C LEU A 50 -9.54 0.91 8.78
N LEU A 51 -10.61 1.35 8.11
CA LEU A 51 -11.69 2.10 8.74
C LEU A 51 -12.31 1.31 9.89
N GLN A 52 -12.63 0.03 9.68
CA GLN A 52 -13.21 -0.83 10.72
C GLN A 52 -12.28 -0.98 11.95
N ASN A 53 -10.98 -1.16 11.72
CA ASN A 53 -10.02 -1.42 12.78
C ASN A 53 -9.53 -0.17 13.52
N THR A 54 -9.52 0.98 12.85
CA THR A 54 -8.97 2.23 13.41
C THR A 54 -10.04 3.24 13.81
N GLY A 55 -11.23 3.17 13.21
CA GLY A 55 -12.26 4.20 13.32
C GLY A 55 -11.90 5.53 12.66
N ILE A 56 -10.73 5.63 12.00
CA ILE A 56 -10.29 6.85 11.33
C ILE A 56 -11.09 6.98 10.02
N PRO A 57 -11.79 8.10 9.78
CA PRO A 57 -12.53 8.30 8.55
C PRO A 57 -11.59 8.51 7.36
N TYR A 58 -12.07 8.21 6.15
CA TYR A 58 -11.26 8.26 4.92
C TYR A 58 -10.64 9.63 4.63
N ASP A 59 -11.34 10.72 4.96
CA ASP A 59 -10.83 12.07 4.78
C ASP A 59 -9.67 12.41 5.73
N GLU A 60 -9.43 11.60 6.76
CA GLU A 60 -8.27 11.68 7.65
C GLU A 60 -7.11 10.75 7.23
N MET A 61 -7.18 10.16 6.04
CA MET A 61 -6.14 9.26 5.52
C MET A 61 -5.31 9.90 4.40
N LEU A 62 -4.01 9.63 4.43
CA LEU A 62 -3.05 9.91 3.37
C LEU A 62 -2.44 8.58 2.90
N PHE A 63 -2.46 8.35 1.59
CA PHE A 63 -2.09 7.08 0.97
C PHE A 63 -1.00 7.26 -0.08
N PHE A 64 0.08 6.49 0.07
CA PHE A 64 1.17 6.42 -0.89
C PHE A 64 1.17 5.05 -1.57
N ASP A 65 1.33 5.02 -2.90
CA ASP A 65 1.42 3.77 -3.65
C ASP A 65 2.35 3.93 -4.86
N ASP A 66 3.19 2.93 -5.06
CA ASP A 66 4.18 2.86 -6.13
C ASP A 66 3.75 1.99 -7.32
N CYS A 67 2.52 1.46 -7.30
CA CYS A 67 2.11 0.49 -8.29
C CYS A 67 2.10 1.09 -9.71
N ILE A 68 2.88 0.43 -10.58
CA ILE A 68 2.96 0.74 -12.00
C ILE A 68 2.06 -0.17 -12.86
N TRP A 69 1.42 -1.17 -12.26
CA TRP A 69 0.54 -2.14 -12.95
C TRP A 69 -0.92 -1.70 -13.00
N SER A 70 -1.31 -0.77 -12.12
CA SER A 70 -2.65 -0.20 -12.04
C SER A 70 -2.58 1.12 -11.28
N ASP A 71 -3.45 2.07 -11.62
CA ASP A 71 -3.54 3.36 -10.92
C ASP A 71 -4.31 3.22 -9.59
N HIS A 72 -3.66 2.62 -8.60
CA HIS A 72 -4.25 2.43 -7.27
C HIS A 72 -4.60 3.76 -6.61
N CYS A 73 -3.79 4.80 -6.79
CA CYS A 73 -4.04 6.12 -6.22
C CYS A 73 -5.38 6.70 -6.73
N SER A 74 -5.66 6.63 -8.02
CA SER A 74 -6.93 7.09 -8.57
C SER A 74 -8.10 6.19 -8.18
N ILE A 75 -7.91 4.88 -8.11
CA ILE A 75 -8.96 3.93 -7.68
C ILE A 75 -9.36 4.21 -6.23
N VAL A 76 -8.39 4.37 -5.33
CA VAL A 76 -8.64 4.68 -3.92
C VAL A 76 -9.28 6.06 -3.78
N ALA A 77 -8.75 7.10 -4.44
CA ALA A 77 -9.33 8.44 -4.35
C ALA A 77 -10.81 8.48 -4.80
N ARG A 78 -11.18 7.66 -5.79
CA ARG A 78 -12.56 7.55 -6.29
C ARG A 78 -13.47 6.78 -5.33
N ASN A 79 -13.01 5.66 -4.80
CA ASN A 79 -13.84 4.69 -4.08
C ASN A 79 -13.80 4.87 -2.56
N CYS A 80 -12.83 5.61 -2.03
CA CYS A 80 -12.67 5.96 -0.63
C CYS A 80 -12.68 7.49 -0.53
N PRO A 81 -13.87 8.13 -0.52
CA PRO A 81 -13.98 9.58 -0.62
C PRO A 81 -13.23 10.29 0.50
N GLY A 82 -12.38 11.26 0.14
CA GLY A 82 -11.59 12.05 1.07
C GLY A 82 -10.15 11.57 1.27
N VAL A 83 -9.83 10.31 0.93
CA VAL A 83 -8.43 9.85 1.00
C VAL A 83 -7.57 10.68 0.05
N ILE A 84 -6.54 11.32 0.58
CA ILE A 84 -5.52 11.98 -0.23
C ILE A 84 -4.53 10.93 -0.70
N THR A 85 -4.22 10.92 -1.99
CA THR A 85 -3.32 9.93 -2.58
C THR A 85 -2.11 10.59 -3.24
N GLN A 86 -0.95 9.93 -3.14
CA GLN A 86 0.30 10.38 -3.74
C GLN A 86 1.02 9.19 -4.38
N SER A 87 1.19 9.24 -5.71
CA SER A 87 1.92 8.20 -6.45
C SER A 87 3.43 8.30 -6.19
N THR A 88 4.08 7.15 -6.04
CA THR A 88 5.52 7.04 -5.73
C THR A 88 6.21 5.99 -6.63
N PRO A 89 6.23 6.17 -7.96
CA PRO A 89 6.62 5.11 -8.91
C PRO A 89 8.07 4.62 -8.79
N GLN A 90 8.91 5.33 -8.04
CA GLN A 90 10.32 4.98 -7.78
C GLN A 90 10.55 4.65 -6.29
N GLY A 91 9.50 4.20 -5.60
CA GLY A 91 9.45 4.10 -4.15
C GLY A 91 9.29 5.47 -3.49
N LEU A 92 8.84 5.49 -2.23
CA LEU A 92 8.58 6.73 -1.49
C LEU A 92 9.87 7.55 -1.27
N GLN A 93 9.97 8.68 -1.96
CA GLN A 93 11.03 9.66 -1.79
C GLN A 93 10.59 10.82 -0.87
N TYR A 94 11.57 11.56 -0.33
CA TYR A 94 11.29 12.70 0.56
C TYR A 94 10.40 13.78 -0.11
N SER A 95 10.63 14.07 -1.39
CA SER A 95 9.83 15.06 -2.13
C SER A 95 8.37 14.64 -2.28
N GLU A 96 8.11 13.36 -2.51
CA GLU A 96 6.76 12.80 -2.62
C GLU A 96 6.07 12.77 -1.26
N PHE A 97 6.81 12.41 -0.19
CA PHE A 97 6.31 12.49 1.18
C PHE A 97 5.84 13.91 1.51
N VAL A 98 6.69 14.92 1.29
CA VAL A 98 6.35 16.33 1.53
C VAL A 98 5.15 16.75 0.70
N LYS A 99 5.10 16.38 -0.58
CA LYS A 99 3.97 16.68 -1.46
C LYS A 99 2.66 16.10 -0.95
N GLY A 100 2.67 14.83 -0.52
CA GLY A 100 1.50 14.18 0.07
C GLY A 100 1.04 14.87 1.36
N MET A 101 1.97 15.22 2.23
CA MET A 101 1.68 15.95 3.49
C MET A 101 1.09 17.34 3.22
N GLN A 102 1.61 18.07 2.24
CA GLN A 102 1.08 19.38 1.84
C GLN A 102 -0.34 19.27 1.28
N ALA A 103 -0.59 18.29 0.42
CA ALA A 103 -1.93 18.03 -0.12
C ALA A 103 -2.93 17.67 0.98
N PHE A 104 -2.50 16.87 1.95
CA PHE A 104 -3.31 16.53 3.12
C PHE A 104 -3.58 17.73 4.04
N ALA A 105 -2.57 18.56 4.32
CA ALA A 105 -2.77 19.78 5.11
C ALA A 105 -3.71 20.78 4.41
N ALA A 106 -3.60 20.91 3.08
CA ALA A 106 -4.47 21.76 2.28
C ALA A 106 -5.93 21.27 2.30
N SER A 107 -6.17 19.95 2.23
CA SER A 107 -7.53 19.40 2.30
C SER A 107 -8.21 19.62 3.65
N LYS A 108 -7.43 19.82 4.72
CA LYS A 108 -7.91 20.15 6.06
C LYS A 108 -8.10 21.65 6.31
N GLY A 109 -7.83 22.50 5.32
CA GLY A 109 -7.96 23.96 5.47
C GLY A 109 -6.91 24.58 6.39
N VAL A 110 -5.82 23.87 6.69
CA VAL A 110 -4.75 24.33 7.59
C VAL A 110 -3.75 25.25 6.87
N GLY A 111 -3.96 25.56 5.59
CA GLY A 111 -3.04 26.33 4.74
C GLY A 111 -3.49 27.74 4.32
N ALA A 112 -4.61 28.26 4.82
CA ALA A 112 -5.09 29.61 4.50
C ALA A 112 -5.50 30.36 5.78
N ARG A 113 -4.52 30.75 6.58
CA ARG A 113 -4.65 31.91 7.45
C ARG A 113 -3.52 32.86 7.06
N GLU A 114 -3.93 34.05 6.62
CA GLU A 114 -3.09 35.19 6.22
C GLU A 114 -2.07 35.57 7.30
#